data_AF-A0A840NQN8-F1
#
_entry.id   AF-A0A840NQN8-F1
#
_cell.length_a   1.000
_cell.length_b   1.000
_cell.length_c   1.000
_cell.angle_alpha   90.00
_cell.angle_beta   90.00
_cell.angle_gamma   90.00
#
_symmetry.space_group_name_H-M   'P 1'
#
loop_
_entity.id
_entity.type
_entity.pdbx_description
1 polymer ?
#
loop_
_entity_poly.entity_id
_entity_poly.type
_entity_poly.pdbx_seq_one_letter_code
_entity_poly.pdbx_strand_id
1 'polypeptide(L)' 'MVAVRDSKDPDGGKLFFSPDEWRAFLAGAKTGKFDL' A
#
# COMPACT_ATOMS: atom_id res chain seq x y z
N MET A 1 0.52 -0.81 -12.56
CA MET A 1 0.71 0.26 -11.56
C MET A 1 -0.50 0.26 -10.64
N VAL A 2 -0.31 0.41 -9.34
CA VAL A 2 -1.36 0.46 -8.31
C VAL A 2 -1.24 1.79 -7.58
N ALA A 3 -2.35 2.51 -7.44
CA ALA A 3 -2.39 3.79 -6.72
C ALA A 3 -3.24 3.64 -5.46
N VAL A 4 -2.72 4.10 -4.32
CA VAL A 4 -3.41 4.11 -3.03
C VAL A 4 -3.62 5.56 -2.61
N ARG A 5 -4.86 5.92 -2.29
CA ARG A 5 -5.24 7.24 -1.78
C ARG A 5 -5.56 7.13 -0.30
N ASP A 6 -5.10 8.10 0.49
CA ASP A 6 -5.58 8.26 1.85
C ASP A 6 -7.05 8.72 1.83
N SER A 7 -7.95 7.94 2.42
CA SER A 7 -9.36 8.33 2.52
C SER A 7 -9.60 9.45 3.53
N LYS A 8 -8.69 9.65 4.48
CA LYS A 8 -8.75 10.70 5.50
C LYS A 8 -8.20 12.03 5.02
N ASP A 9 -7.37 12.01 3.98
CA ASP A 9 -6.87 13.18 3.27
C ASP A 9 -7.06 13.01 1.74
N PRO A 10 -8.30 13.18 1.23
CA PRO A 10 -8.61 12.91 -0.16
C PRO A 10 -7.91 13.85 -1.16
N ASP A 11 -7.56 15.05 -0.70
CA ASP A 11 -6.87 16.10 -1.47
C ASP A 11 -5.34 15.97 -1.38
N GLY A 12 -4.86 15.12 -0.47
CA GLY A 12 -3.46 14.76 -0.32
C GLY A 12 -2.89 13.93 -1.48
N GLY A 13 -1.60 13.60 -1.34
CA GLY A 13 -0.85 12.82 -2.31
C GLY A 13 -1.34 11.37 -2.46
N LYS A 14 -1.03 10.75 -3.61
CA LYS A 14 -1.28 9.32 -3.84
C LYS A 14 0.04 8.55 -3.74
N LEU A 15 -0.01 7.38 -3.11
CA LEU A 15 1.10 6.44 -3.11
C LEU A 15 1.00 5.54 -4.34
N PHE A 16 2.10 5.35 -5.06
CA PHE A 16 2.15 4.53 -6.26
C PHE A 16 3.08 3.35 -6.07
N PHE A 17 2.61 2.18 -6.48
CA PHE A 17 3.35 0.92 -6.43
C PHE A 17 3.40 0.31 -7.84
N SER A 18 4.51 -0.35 -8.16
CA SER A 18 4.50 -1.35 -9.21
C SER A 18 3.61 -2.55 -8.81
N PRO A 19 3.11 -3.34 -9.78
CA PRO A 19 2.36 -4.56 -9.45
C PRO A 19 3.12 -5.52 -8.54
N ASP A 20 4.44 -5.61 -8.69
CA ASP A 20 5.27 -6.55 -7.93
C ASP A 20 5.52 -6.08 -6.49
N GLU A 21 5.75 -4.78 -6.30
CA GLU A 21 5.81 -4.19 -4.95
C GLU A 21 4.49 -4.33 -4.20
N TRP A 22 3.35 -4.15 -4.89
CA TRP A 22 2.04 -4.33 -4.28
C TRP A 22 1.82 -5.78 -3.81
N ARG A 23 2.25 -6.77 -4.61
CA ARG A 23 2.19 -8.20 -4.22
C ARG A 23 3.08 -8.48 -3.01
N ALA A 24 4.31 -7.96 -3.00
CA ALA A 24 5.23 -8.13 -1.89
C ALA A 24 4.70 -7.49 -0.60
N PHE A 25 4.11 -6.29 -0.69
CA PHE A 25 3.44 -5.61 0.41
C PHE A 25 2.31 -6.47 1.01
N LEU A 26 1.40 -6.96 0.16
CA LEU A 26 0.29 -7.80 0.60
C LEU A 26 0.76 -9.12 1.24
N ALA A 27 1.82 -9.73 0.72
CA ALA A 27 2.41 -10.92 1.31
C ALA A 27 2.91 -10.64 2.73
N GLY A 28 3.67 -9.56 2.93
CA GLY A 28 4.14 -9.14 4.25
C GLY A 28 3.01 -8.77 5.22
N ALA A 29 1.98 -8.08 4.73
CA ALA A 29 0.81 -7.73 5.54
C ALA A 29 0.07 -8.98 6.04
N LYS A 30 -0.11 -9.99 5.18
CA LYS A 30 -0.73 -11.27 5.57
C LYS A 30 0.06 -12.05 6.61
N THR A 31 1.38 -11.89 6.65
CA THR A 31 2.24 -12.56 7.63
C THR A 31 2.42 -11.76 8.92
N GLY A 32 1.69 -10.65 9.11
CA GLY A 32 1.82 -9.81 10.30
C GLY A 32 3.15 -9.06 10.38
N LYS A 33 3.86 -8.88 9.25
CA LYS A 33 5.18 -8.20 9.23
C LYS A 33 5.14 -6.76 9.76
N PHE A 34 3.96 -6.14 9.72
CA PHE A 34 3.76 -4.74 10.03
C PHE A 34 2.92 -4.50 11.29
N ASP A 35 2.57 -5.57 12.03
CA ASP A 35 1.89 -5.45 13.33
C ASP A 35 2.95 -5.25 14.41
N LEU A 36 3.06 -4.02 14.93
CA LEU A 36 4.06 -3.59 15.93
C LEU A 36 3.39 -3.26 17.26
#